data_AF-A0AAU9L105-F1
#
_entry.id   AF-A0AAU9L105-F1
#
_cell.length_a   1.000
_cell.length_b   1.000
_cell.length_c   1.000
_cell.angle_alpha   90.00
_cell.angle_beta   90.00
_cell.angle_gamma   90.00
#
_symmetry.space_group_name_H-M   'P 1'
#
loop_
_entity.id
_entity.type
_entity.pdbx_description
1 polymer ?
#
loop_
_entity_poly.entity_id
_entity_poly.type
_entity_poly.pdbx_seq_one_letter_code
_entity_poly.pdbx_strand_id
1 'polypeptide(L)'
;MDNRSSLDLVRPVFMHSERRQKTMYHISRVDDAIYLVLLAEGVKKFSEKVVQDFMQTVTESLQHSGAFTPRILVSNTSNSA
;
A
#
# COMPACT_ATOMS: atom_id res chain seq x y z
N MET A 1 -15.39 -8.58 1.05
CA MET A 1 -14.23 -7.81 1.55
C MET A 1 -14.77 -6.45 1.91
N ASP A 2 -14.96 -6.21 3.20
CA ASP A 2 -15.91 -5.21 3.70
C ASP A 2 -15.28 -3.83 3.95
N ASN A 3 -14.00 -3.66 3.60
CA ASN A 3 -13.21 -2.46 3.87
C ASN A 3 -12.91 -1.62 2.62
N ARG A 4 -13.63 -1.83 1.51
CA ARG A 4 -13.36 -1.13 0.24
C ARG A 4 -13.46 0.40 0.38
N SER A 5 -14.45 0.90 1.11
CA SER A 5 -14.63 2.33 1.39
C SER A 5 -13.53 2.94 2.24
N SER A 6 -12.82 2.11 3.02
CA SER A 6 -11.72 2.59 3.86
C SER A 6 -10.50 2.92 2.99
N LEU A 7 -10.28 2.18 1.90
CA LEU A 7 -9.15 2.34 0.97
C LEU A 7 -9.10 3.69 0.24
N ASP A 8 -10.22 4.43 0.20
CA ASP A 8 -10.35 5.73 -0.45
C ASP A 8 -10.13 6.91 0.52
N LEU A 9 -9.94 6.65 1.82
CA LEU A 9 -9.68 7.68 2.83
C LEU A 9 -8.19 8.04 2.91
N VAL A 10 -7.93 9.32 3.15
CA VAL A 10 -6.61 10.00 3.24
C VAL A 10 -5.69 9.45 4.36
N ARG A 11 -6.12 8.46 5.15
CA ARG A 11 -5.27 7.83 6.18
C ARG A 11 -4.74 6.49 5.67
N PRO A 12 -3.41 6.29 5.65
CA PRO A 12 -2.74 5.55 4.59
C PRO A 12 -2.63 4.06 4.89
N VAL A 13 -3.00 3.60 6.10
CA VAL A 13 -2.66 2.27 6.58
C VAL A 13 -3.86 1.63 7.30
N PHE A 14 -4.37 0.53 6.75
CA PHE A 14 -5.45 -0.29 7.29
C PHE A 14 -4.88 -1.43 8.12
N MET A 15 -5.46 -1.64 9.29
CA MET A 15 -5.10 -2.77 10.14
C MET A 15 -6.15 -3.88 10.03
N HIS A 16 -5.70 -5.09 9.76
CA HIS A 16 -6.54 -6.29 9.79
C HIS A 16 -5.92 -7.32 10.74
N SER A 17 -6.74 -7.94 11.59
CA SER A 17 -6.28 -9.00 12.50
C SER A 17 -6.95 -10.32 12.12
N GLU A 18 -6.14 -11.33 11.81
CA GLU A 18 -6.61 -12.69 11.59
C GLU A 18 -6.41 -13.50 12.87
N ARG A 19 -7.52 -13.78 13.56
CA ARG A 19 -7.51 -14.40 14.89
C ARG A 19 -7.03 -15.84 14.85
N ARG A 20 -7.35 -16.61 13.80
CA ARG A 20 -6.97 -18.03 13.70
C ARG A 20 -5.45 -18.19 13.56
N GLN A 21 -4.82 -17.28 12.85
CA GLN A 21 -3.37 -17.28 12.63
C GLN A 21 -2.60 -16.45 13.67
N LYS A 22 -3.30 -15.69 14.52
CA LYS A 22 -2.73 -14.73 15.48
C LYS A 22 -1.82 -13.71 14.78
N THR A 23 -2.22 -13.29 13.57
CA THR A 23 -1.45 -12.42 12.70
C THR A 23 -2.11 -11.05 12.57
N MET A 24 -1.28 -10.01 12.49
CA MET A 24 -1.72 -8.64 12.24
C MET A 24 -1.14 -8.15 10.91
N TYR A 25 -2.01 -7.63 10.05
CA TYR A 25 -1.69 -7.07 8.75
C TYR A 25 -1.85 -5.56 8.80
N HIS A 26 -0.85 -4.84 8.30
CA HIS A 26 -0.93 -3.42 8.02
C HIS A 26 -0.89 -3.26 6.50
N ILE A 27 -1.89 -2.60 5.93
CA ILE A 27 -2.11 -2.57 4.48
C ILE A 27 -2.16 -1.12 4.05
N SER A 28 -1.34 -0.73 3.08
CA SER A 28 -1.37 0.59 2.48
C SER A 28 -1.57 0.50 0.97
N ARG A 29 -2.31 1.44 0.39
CA ARG A 29 -2.49 1.53 -1.06
C ARG A 29 -1.35 2.36 -1.62
N VAL A 30 -0.53 1.75 -2.48
CA VAL A 30 0.56 2.42 -3.18
C VAL A 30 0.04 3.03 -4.49
N ASP A 31 -0.78 2.29 -5.23
CA ASP A 31 -1.37 2.71 -6.50
C ASP A 31 -2.76 2.06 -6.66
N ASP A 32 -3.45 2.31 -7.78
CA ASP A 32 -4.81 1.91 -7.99
C ASP A 32 -5.04 0.40 -7.83
N ALA A 33 -4.05 -0.40 -8.26
CA ALA A 33 -4.05 -1.85 -8.18
C ALA A 33 -2.90 -2.42 -7.32
N ILE A 34 -2.14 -1.58 -6.61
CA ILE A 34 -0.94 -1.99 -5.87
C ILE A 34 -1.10 -1.68 -4.38
N TYR A 35 -0.88 -2.69 -3.55
CA TYR A 35 -0.96 -2.59 -2.10
C TYR A 35 0.34 -3.08 -1.45
N LEU A 36 0.83 -2.32 -0.46
CA LEU A 36 1.89 -2.73 0.45
C LEU A 36 1.25 -3.43 1.65
N VAL A 37 1.74 -4.62 2.00
CA VAL A 37 1.25 -5.39 3.16
C VAL A 37 2.43 -5.72 4.07
N LEU A 38 2.39 -5.23 5.30
CA LEU A 38 3.29 -5.63 6.37
C LEU A 38 2.59 -6.67 7.25
N LEU A 39 3.25 -7.81 7.38
CA LEU A 39 2.77 -8.96 8.13
C LEU A 39 3.58 -9.08 9.42
N ALA A 40 2.94 -8.80 10.55
CA ALA A 40 3.56 -8.91 11.86
C ALA A 40 3.22 -10.28 12.48
N GLU A 41 4.11 -11.24 12.28
CA GLU A 41 4.06 -12.57 12.91
C GLU A 41 4.79 -12.59 14.26
N GLY A 42 4.17 -13.22 15.25
CA GLY A 42 4.81 -13.52 16.54
C GLY A 42 4.52 -12.56 17.69
N VAL A 43 5.25 -12.74 18.81
CA VAL A 43 4.99 -12.08 20.11
C VAL A 43 5.56 -10.65 20.17
N LYS A 44 6.39 -10.26 19.19
CA LYS A 44 7.07 -8.96 19.21
C LYS A 44 6.10 -7.86 18.79
N LYS A 45 5.47 -7.24 19.78
CA LYS A 45 4.65 -6.05 19.60
C LYS A 45 5.57 -4.87 19.26
N PHE A 46 5.52 -4.44 18.00
CA PHE A 46 6.07 -3.14 17.63
C PHE A 46 5.15 -2.03 18.12
N SER A 47 5.72 -0.87 18.42
CA SER A 47 4.92 0.33 18.69
C SER A 47 4.06 0.64 17.47
N GLU A 48 2.77 0.91 17.68
CA GLU A 48 1.83 1.27 16.61
C GLU A 48 2.35 2.47 15.80
N LYS A 49 2.92 3.47 16.48
CA LYS A 49 3.53 4.63 15.84
C LYS A 49 4.68 4.24 14.91
N VAL A 50 5.56 3.34 15.35
CA VAL A 50 6.71 2.90 14.54
C VAL A 50 6.25 2.18 13.28
N VAL A 51 5.21 1.35 13.40
CA VAL A 51 4.65 0.64 12.26
C VAL A 51 3.96 1.61 11.30
N GLN A 52 3.21 2.57 11.82
CA GLN A 52 2.57 3.60 10.98
C GLN A 52 3.61 4.45 10.25
N ASP A 53 4.63 4.97 10.94
CA ASP A 53 5.70 5.78 10.35
C ASP A 53 6.44 5.00 9.23
N PHE A 54 6.74 3.72 9.49
CA PHE A 54 7.38 2.84 8.51
C PHE A 54 6.50 2.64 7.27
N MET A 55 5.24 2.23 7.48
CA MET A 55 4.30 1.97 6.39
C MET A 55 4.07 3.22 5.54
N GLN A 56 3.96 4.39 6.17
CA GLN A 56 3.82 5.66 5.49
C GLN A 56 5.06 5.97 4.64
N THR A 57 6.24 5.95 5.24
CA THR A 57 7.50 6.29 4.55
C THR A 57 7.74 5.41 3.32
N VAL A 58 7.52 4.10 3.45
CA VAL A 58 7.70 3.16 2.33
C VAL A 58 6.67 3.41 1.24
N THR A 59 5.41 3.64 1.62
CA THR A 59 4.33 3.91 0.64
C THR A 59 4.62 5.18 -0.15
N GLU A 60 4.96 6.28 0.53
CA GLU A 60 5.31 7.54 -0.13
C GLU A 60 6.53 7.37 -1.02
N SER A 61 7.55 6.63 -0.58
CA SER A 61 8.74 6.37 -1.39
C SER A 61 8.41 5.58 -2.67
N LEU A 62 7.56 4.56 -2.56
CA LEU A 62 7.12 3.76 -3.71
C LEU A 62 6.28 4.58 -4.69
N GLN A 63 5.41 5.45 -4.18
CA GLN A 63 4.61 6.38 -4.99
C GLN A 63 5.49 7.36 -5.76
N HIS A 64 6.49 7.95 -5.12
CA HIS A 64 7.40 8.90 -5.77
C HIS A 64 8.44 8.24 -6.69
N SER A 65 8.73 6.95 -6.49
CA SER A 65 9.72 6.24 -7.30
C SER A 65 9.30 6.02 -8.76
N GLY A 66 8.01 6.15 -9.08
CA GLY A 66 7.47 5.82 -10.40
C GLY A 66 7.57 4.32 -10.74
N ALA A 67 7.86 3.45 -9.78
CA ALA A 67 7.96 2.01 -10.00
C ALA A 67 6.64 1.40 -10.50
N PHE A 68 5.50 2.00 -10.12
CA PHE A 68 4.16 1.51 -10.45
C PHE A 68 3.38 2.41 -11.41
N THR A 69 3.92 3.59 -11.80
CA THR A 69 3.25 4.44 -12.79
C THR A 69 2.97 3.65 -14.07
N PRO A 70 1.74 3.72 -14.61
CA PRO A 70 1.40 3.03 -15.85
C PRO A 70 2.42 3.41 -16.92
N ARG A 71 3.08 2.41 -17.51
CA ARG A 71 3.77 2.62 -18.78
C ARG A 71 2.67 2.95 -19.77
N ILE A 72 2.36 4.22 -19.94
CA ILE A 72 1.55 4.68 -21.06
C ILE A 72 2.26 4.09 -22.27
N LEU A 73 1.64 3.07 -22.87
CA LEU A 73 2.04 2.59 -24.18
C LEU A 73 2.10 3.85 -25.02
N VAL A 74 3.32 4.27 -25.36
CA VAL A 74 3.55 5.39 -26.23
C VAL A 74 2.84 5.01 -27.51
N SER A 75 1.59 5.44 -27.66
CA SER A 75 0.90 5.46 -28.93
C SER A 75 1.73 6.44 -29.73
N ASN A 76 2.66 5.89 -30.51
CA ASN A 76 3.36 6.61 -31.56
C ASN A 76 2.28 7.21 -32.46
N THR A 77 1.79 8.39 -32.12
CA THR A 77 1.22 9.29 -33.11
C THR A 77 2.41 9.84 -33.87
N SER A 78 2.90 9.02 -34.80
CA SER A 78 3.67 9.49 -35.93
C SER A 78 2.75 10.47 -36.67
N ASN A 79 2.95 11.77 -36.40
CA ASN A 79 2.44 12.81 -37.28
C ASN A 79 3.12 12.62 -38.63
N SER A 80 2.43 11.92 -39.52
CA SER A 80 2.65 11.98 -40.95
C SER A 80 1.69 13.03 -41.50
N ALA A 81 2.19 14.25 -41.68
CA ALA A 81 1.81 15.23 -42.70
C ALA A 81 2.66 16.48 -42.53
#